data_AF-A0A7J2UW73-F1
#
_entry.id   AF-A0A7J2UW73-F1
#
_cell.length_a   1.000
_cell.length_b   1.000
_cell.length_c   1.000
_cell.angle_alpha   90.00
_cell.angle_beta   90.00
_cell.angle_gamma   90.00
#
_symmetry.space_group_name_H-M   'P 1'
#
loop_
_entity.id
_entity.type
_entity.pdbx_description
1 polymer ?
#
loop_
_entity_poly.entity_id
_entity_poly.type
_entity_poly.pdbx_seq_one_letter_code
_entity_poly.pdbx_strand_id
1 'polypeptide(L)'
;YEGRDKPEQIKYFIKDAIETYDVTYVLLVGGLKNQFFARPKDDANQGSKDWYVPVRYTNLYDKPKFPLKSDDDIFDPGSISDLYYADIYDGEGNFSSWDPNNDGVFAAWGKEGVKDDLDIDMVPDVYVGRLACRSIKEVKTVVNKIITYETTNVGQSDWFNRVTVFSGDGFLDQQDLNFQWDTTGLKNSPYTIYAQSFNKEGEKSTIDTIPILIDRSQKTSISFKHNDHVNPGVSDGYPAPPVAEIVTISPGDVLGFNDLTYTPGENEAYCNNFNPWANISYENGVLTIRGKTYDPKPYGNLSDIHVWIKDNDGLVIFSEWRNDTEMYYEGEWVTGEKTLYGRGGALSYMPETFEREILWASNGRLTGLQDVLQEWKRGSGFVFLSGHGSPNTWGDHFPGVPGNRQHASFTGLSVIRLKRPLMPIDSLSNGEKLPITVIGGCHNSQFNVSMITSVLDILPYYFTFLPERHMWTYGVAVPECFSWRLVRSPRGGSIATIGNTGLGYGMPGKDLTTGGGDGWISIEFFRQYGSENETVLGAAHSQAITSYIQTHDMSDFEAGHAKTVQQWVLLGDPSLMIGGY
;
A
#
# COMPACT_ATOMS: atom_id res chain seq x y z
N TYR A 1 -23.19 -16.17 -26.69
CA TYR A 1 -22.74 -15.04 -27.49
C TYR A 1 -21.45 -15.44 -28.15
N GLU A 2 -21.23 -15.01 -29.39
CA GLU A 2 -19.94 -15.17 -30.06
C GLU A 2 -18.98 -14.09 -29.53
N GLY A 3 -17.69 -14.42 -29.47
CA GLY A 3 -16.63 -13.55 -28.99
C GLY A 3 -15.27 -14.25 -29.15
N ARG A 4 -14.19 -13.47 -29.21
CA ARG A 4 -12.81 -13.95 -29.43
C ARG A 4 -12.39 -14.98 -28.38
N ASP A 5 -12.84 -14.80 -27.14
CA ASP A 5 -12.62 -15.71 -26.02
C ASP A 5 -13.78 -15.68 -25.00
N LYS A 6 -13.69 -16.48 -23.92
CA LYS A 6 -14.81 -16.60 -22.98
C LYS A 6 -15.12 -15.31 -22.20
N PRO A 7 -14.13 -14.51 -21.74
CA PRO A 7 -14.43 -13.19 -21.18
C PRO A 7 -15.21 -12.29 -22.14
N GLU A 8 -14.83 -12.23 -23.42
CA GLU A 8 -15.57 -11.41 -24.39
C GLU A 8 -17.00 -11.91 -24.65
N GLN A 9 -17.22 -13.23 -24.65
CA GLN A 9 -18.58 -13.79 -24.75
C GLN A 9 -19.47 -13.34 -23.57
N ILE A 10 -18.92 -13.18 -22.37
CA ILE A 10 -19.64 -12.63 -21.21
C ILE A 10 -19.88 -11.14 -21.39
N LYS A 11 -18.89 -10.39 -21.88
CA LYS A 11 -19.01 -8.95 -22.14
C LYS A 11 -20.10 -8.65 -23.17
N TYR A 12 -20.21 -9.44 -24.25
CA TYR A 12 -21.31 -9.32 -25.21
C TYR A 12 -22.68 -9.71 -24.62
N PHE A 13 -22.75 -10.67 -23.70
CA PHE A 13 -23.98 -10.94 -22.97
C PHE A 13 -24.40 -9.75 -22.11
N ILE A 14 -23.46 -9.10 -21.42
CA ILE A 14 -23.73 -7.89 -20.62
C ILE A 14 -24.23 -6.76 -21.52
N LYS A 15 -23.56 -6.53 -22.66
CA LYS A 15 -24.02 -5.56 -23.68
C LYS A 15 -25.47 -5.80 -24.09
N ASP A 16 -25.80 -7.03 -24.50
CA ASP A 16 -27.16 -7.40 -24.89
C ASP A 16 -28.16 -7.24 -23.73
N ALA A 17 -27.73 -7.53 -22.50
CA ALA A 17 -28.57 -7.33 -21.33
C ALA A 17 -28.85 -5.86 -21.03
N ILE A 18 -27.88 -4.96 -21.25
CA ILE A 18 -28.08 -3.51 -21.16
C ILE A 18 -29.08 -3.08 -22.23
N GLU A 19 -28.85 -3.47 -23.49
CA GLU A 19 -29.67 -3.03 -24.63
C GLU A 19 -31.10 -3.60 -24.61
N THR A 20 -31.30 -4.78 -24.02
CA THR A 20 -32.60 -5.48 -24.02
C THR A 20 -33.37 -5.32 -22.72
N TYR A 21 -32.69 -5.29 -21.58
CA TYR A 21 -33.31 -5.31 -20.25
C TYR A 21 -32.98 -4.09 -19.39
N ASP A 22 -32.17 -3.15 -19.88
CA ASP A 22 -31.78 -1.93 -19.16
C ASP A 22 -31.10 -2.24 -17.81
N VAL A 23 -30.21 -3.25 -17.80
CA VAL A 23 -29.52 -3.65 -16.56
C VAL A 23 -28.48 -2.61 -16.13
N THR A 24 -28.50 -2.26 -14.85
CA THR A 24 -27.51 -1.34 -14.24
C THR A 24 -26.50 -2.06 -13.34
N TYR A 25 -26.80 -3.29 -12.92
CA TYR A 25 -25.99 -4.07 -11.97
C TYR A 25 -25.68 -5.45 -12.53
N VAL A 26 -24.40 -5.85 -12.46
CA VAL A 26 -23.93 -7.18 -12.88
C VAL A 26 -23.14 -7.82 -11.75
N LEU A 27 -23.68 -8.90 -11.18
CA LEU A 27 -23.00 -9.70 -10.16
C LEU A 27 -22.39 -10.96 -10.78
N LEU A 28 -21.05 -11.01 -10.82
CA LEU A 28 -20.31 -12.19 -11.27
C LEU A 28 -20.16 -13.19 -10.10
N VAL A 29 -20.69 -14.41 -10.25
CA VAL A 29 -20.62 -15.43 -9.19
C VAL A 29 -19.73 -16.60 -9.61
N GLY A 30 -18.47 -16.54 -9.20
CA GLY A 30 -17.50 -17.60 -9.42
C GLY A 30 -16.05 -17.10 -9.40
N GLY A 31 -15.18 -17.89 -8.79
CA GLY A 31 -13.73 -17.70 -8.81
C GLY A 31 -12.99 -18.93 -9.37
N LEU A 32 -11.75 -19.09 -8.93
CA LEU A 32 -10.90 -20.21 -9.27
C LEU A 32 -11.46 -21.53 -8.69
N LYS A 33 -11.45 -22.63 -9.43
CA LYS A 33 -12.15 -23.87 -9.08
C LYS A 33 -11.58 -24.62 -7.87
N ASN A 34 -10.32 -24.36 -7.49
CA ASN A 34 -9.63 -25.17 -6.49
C ASN A 34 -8.67 -24.33 -5.64
N GLN A 35 -8.77 -24.46 -4.31
CA GLN A 35 -7.91 -23.78 -3.34
C GLN A 35 -6.51 -24.41 -3.24
N PHE A 36 -6.36 -25.70 -3.57
CA PHE A 36 -5.08 -26.42 -3.49
C PHE A 36 -4.22 -26.22 -4.75
N PHE A 37 -4.79 -26.45 -5.93
CA PHE A 37 -4.10 -26.25 -7.20
C PHE A 37 -5.08 -25.90 -8.31
N ALA A 38 -4.85 -24.78 -8.96
CA ALA A 38 -5.51 -24.40 -10.20
C ALA A 38 -4.58 -23.51 -11.02
N ARG A 39 -4.71 -23.59 -12.34
CA ARG A 39 -3.96 -22.76 -13.28
C ARG A 39 -4.66 -21.41 -13.45
N PRO A 40 -4.05 -20.29 -13.02
CA PRO A 40 -4.71 -18.98 -13.02
C PRO A 40 -4.91 -18.38 -14.41
N LYS A 41 -3.94 -18.59 -15.32
CA LYS A 41 -3.89 -18.04 -16.69
C LYS A 41 -3.87 -19.18 -17.72
N ASP A 42 -4.78 -19.16 -18.68
CA ASP A 42 -4.76 -20.06 -19.84
C ASP A 42 -3.76 -19.59 -20.90
N ASP A 43 -3.72 -18.26 -21.09
CA ASP A 43 -2.85 -17.50 -21.98
C ASP A 43 -2.54 -16.14 -21.32
N ALA A 44 -2.03 -15.17 -22.09
CA ALA A 44 -1.69 -13.85 -21.56
C ALA A 44 -2.93 -13.03 -21.12
N ASN A 45 -4.11 -13.30 -21.69
CA ASN A 45 -5.27 -12.43 -21.62
C ASN A 45 -6.39 -12.99 -20.74
N GLN A 46 -6.46 -14.28 -20.48
CA GLN A 46 -7.60 -14.87 -19.77
C GLN A 46 -7.27 -16.01 -18.83
N GLY A 47 -8.16 -16.21 -17.86
CA GLY A 47 -8.31 -17.43 -17.08
C GLY A 47 -9.71 -17.98 -17.26
N SER A 48 -9.83 -19.18 -17.85
CA SER A 48 -11.11 -19.74 -18.31
C SER A 48 -11.31 -21.22 -17.98
N LYS A 49 -10.27 -22.07 -18.06
CA LYS A 49 -10.38 -23.52 -17.85
C LYS A 49 -10.59 -23.88 -16.38
N ASP A 50 -9.78 -23.30 -15.50
CA ASP A 50 -9.83 -23.55 -14.06
C ASP A 50 -10.69 -22.53 -13.30
N TRP A 51 -11.57 -21.82 -14.00
CA TRP A 51 -12.44 -20.78 -13.45
C TRP A 51 -13.92 -21.16 -13.59
N TYR A 52 -14.73 -20.83 -12.59
CA TYR A 52 -16.19 -20.95 -12.68
C TYR A 52 -16.79 -19.83 -13.53
N VAL A 53 -16.31 -18.60 -13.32
CA VAL A 53 -16.57 -17.45 -14.18
C VAL A 53 -15.20 -16.98 -14.69
N PRO A 54 -14.98 -16.94 -16.02
CA PRO A 54 -13.77 -16.41 -16.62
C PRO A 54 -13.33 -15.05 -16.07
N VAL A 55 -12.04 -14.77 -16.23
CA VAL A 55 -11.42 -13.48 -15.89
C VAL A 55 -10.60 -12.96 -17.06
N ARG A 56 -10.54 -11.63 -17.18
CA ARG A 56 -9.64 -10.90 -18.09
C ARG A 56 -8.39 -10.49 -17.33
N TYR A 57 -7.23 -10.66 -17.96
CA TYR A 57 -5.97 -10.05 -17.54
C TYR A 57 -5.63 -8.91 -18.47
N THR A 58 -5.12 -7.82 -17.90
CA THR A 58 -4.45 -6.74 -18.65
C THR A 58 -3.05 -7.18 -19.06
N ASN A 59 -2.38 -6.43 -19.93
CA ASN A 59 -1.01 -6.70 -20.36
C ASN A 59 -0.13 -5.46 -20.24
N LEU A 60 -0.25 -4.79 -19.09
CA LEU A 60 0.45 -3.55 -18.77
C LEU A 60 1.78 -3.86 -18.05
N TYR A 61 2.91 -3.57 -18.69
CA TYR A 61 4.27 -3.82 -18.21
C TYR A 61 4.90 -2.51 -17.74
N ASP A 62 4.42 -2.00 -16.61
CA ASP A 62 4.80 -0.68 -16.10
C ASP A 62 6.19 -0.63 -15.48
N LYS A 63 6.81 0.53 -15.58
CA LYS A 63 8.02 0.89 -14.85
C LYS A 63 7.72 2.14 -14.01
N PRO A 64 6.92 1.99 -12.94
CA PRO A 64 6.38 3.13 -12.21
C PRO A 64 7.51 3.96 -11.61
N LYS A 65 7.41 5.29 -11.74
CA LYS A 65 8.41 6.23 -11.21
C LYS A 65 8.45 6.24 -9.68
N PHE A 66 7.33 5.92 -9.05
CA PHE A 66 7.15 5.84 -7.60
C PHE A 66 6.19 4.68 -7.25
N PRO A 67 6.33 4.02 -6.09
CA PRO A 67 7.45 4.04 -5.14
C PRO A 67 8.50 2.95 -5.45
N LEU A 68 8.51 2.37 -6.66
CA LEU A 68 9.30 1.19 -7.02
C LEU A 68 10.36 1.47 -8.10
N LYS A 69 11.16 2.52 -7.92
CA LYS A 69 12.41 2.67 -8.66
C LYS A 69 13.51 1.83 -7.99
N SER A 70 13.33 0.51 -7.98
CA SER A 70 14.42 -0.42 -7.67
C SER A 70 15.32 -0.60 -8.90
N ASP A 71 16.58 -0.97 -8.69
CA ASP A 71 17.46 -1.43 -9.77
C ASP A 71 16.93 -2.71 -10.46
N ASP A 72 15.97 -3.39 -9.82
CA ASP A 72 15.17 -4.47 -10.37
C ASP A 72 13.89 -3.90 -11.01
N ASP A 73 13.64 -4.23 -12.28
CA ASP A 73 12.39 -3.92 -12.99
C ASP A 73 11.20 -4.67 -12.33
N ILE A 74 10.65 -4.16 -11.22
CA ILE A 74 9.48 -4.75 -10.54
C ILE A 74 8.21 -4.26 -11.25
N PHE A 75 7.53 -5.16 -11.97
CA PHE A 75 6.27 -4.90 -12.66
C PHE A 75 5.30 -6.09 -12.54
N ASP A 76 4.02 -5.86 -12.77
CA ASP A 76 3.07 -6.96 -12.98
C ASP A 76 2.97 -7.27 -14.46
N PRO A 77 3.25 -8.49 -14.94
CA PRO A 77 2.93 -8.87 -16.32
C PRO A 77 1.43 -9.17 -16.47
N GLY A 78 0.59 -8.19 -16.15
CA GLY A 78 -0.86 -8.26 -16.23
C GLY A 78 -1.57 -8.67 -14.95
N SER A 79 -2.50 -7.81 -14.50
CA SER A 79 -3.39 -7.99 -13.35
C SER A 79 -4.80 -8.38 -13.78
N ILE A 80 -5.61 -8.93 -12.86
CA ILE A 80 -7.00 -9.27 -13.16
C ILE A 80 -7.82 -7.98 -13.20
N SER A 81 -8.63 -7.79 -14.24
CA SER A 81 -9.50 -6.61 -14.34
C SER A 81 -10.95 -7.01 -14.56
N ASP A 82 -11.79 -6.81 -13.54
CA ASP A 82 -13.24 -6.91 -13.69
C ASP A 82 -13.85 -5.61 -14.28
N LEU A 83 -13.08 -4.52 -14.33
CA LEU A 83 -13.44 -3.30 -15.07
C LEU A 83 -13.69 -3.60 -16.56
N TYR A 84 -13.03 -4.62 -17.11
CA TYR A 84 -13.31 -5.13 -18.46
C TYR A 84 -14.78 -5.52 -18.68
N TYR A 85 -15.46 -6.01 -17.64
CA TYR A 85 -16.89 -6.37 -17.73
C TYR A 85 -17.82 -5.19 -17.50
N ALA A 86 -17.30 -4.06 -17.03
CA ALA A 86 -18.05 -2.86 -16.68
C ALA A 86 -18.00 -1.80 -17.79
N ASP A 87 -16.83 -1.58 -18.39
CA ASP A 87 -16.61 -0.76 -19.58
C ASP A 87 -17.09 -1.56 -20.80
N ILE A 88 -18.25 -1.25 -21.35
CA ILE A 88 -18.90 -1.93 -22.48
C ILE A 88 -18.75 -1.13 -23.77
N TYR A 89 -18.82 0.19 -23.69
CA TYR A 89 -18.79 1.11 -24.80
C TYR A 89 -17.59 2.05 -24.71
N ASP A 90 -16.99 2.36 -25.85
CA ASP A 90 -16.00 3.44 -25.94
C ASP A 90 -16.68 4.83 -25.95
N GLY A 91 -15.88 5.89 -25.87
CA GLY A 91 -16.36 7.27 -25.90
C GLY A 91 -17.12 7.69 -27.17
N GLU A 92 -17.14 6.86 -28.23
CA GLU A 92 -17.95 7.06 -29.43
C GLU A 92 -19.25 6.22 -29.42
N GLY A 93 -19.45 5.38 -28.40
CA GLY A 93 -20.59 4.48 -28.24
C GLY A 93 -20.43 3.14 -28.97
N ASN A 94 -19.24 2.81 -29.50
CA ASN A 94 -18.97 1.49 -30.08
C ASN A 94 -18.56 0.50 -28.99
N PHE A 95 -18.53 -0.80 -29.29
CA PHE A 95 -18.11 -1.81 -28.32
C PHE A 95 -16.63 -1.68 -27.94
N SER A 96 -16.35 -1.46 -26.65
CA SER A 96 -15.00 -1.37 -26.10
C SER A 96 -14.40 -2.77 -25.97
N SER A 97 -13.49 -3.13 -26.88
CA SER A 97 -12.94 -4.48 -26.97
C SER A 97 -11.77 -4.72 -26.01
N TRP A 98 -11.13 -3.64 -25.52
CA TRP A 98 -9.82 -3.61 -24.85
C TRP A 98 -8.65 -4.14 -25.70
N ASP A 99 -8.84 -4.22 -27.02
CA ASP A 99 -7.81 -4.53 -28.02
C ASP A 99 -8.17 -3.73 -29.29
N PRO A 100 -8.02 -2.39 -29.27
CA PRO A 100 -8.36 -1.50 -30.38
C PRO A 100 -7.49 -1.74 -31.62
N ASN A 101 -6.29 -2.30 -31.44
CA ASN A 101 -5.37 -2.57 -32.54
C ASN A 101 -5.57 -3.96 -33.19
N ASN A 102 -6.37 -4.83 -32.56
CA ASN A 102 -6.74 -6.18 -32.98
C ASN A 102 -5.53 -7.12 -33.18
N ASP A 103 -4.51 -7.00 -32.33
CA ASP A 103 -3.35 -7.90 -32.29
C ASP A 103 -3.57 -9.12 -31.36
N GLY A 104 -4.68 -9.13 -30.62
CA GLY A 104 -5.07 -10.22 -29.73
C GLY A 104 -4.40 -10.17 -28.36
N VAL A 105 -3.74 -9.08 -27.99
CA VAL A 105 -3.23 -8.82 -26.64
C VAL A 105 -4.04 -7.68 -26.03
N PHE A 106 -4.69 -7.93 -24.90
CA PHE A 106 -5.70 -7.01 -24.37
C PHE A 106 -5.11 -6.06 -23.33
N ALA A 107 -5.48 -4.78 -23.41
CA ALA A 107 -5.00 -3.70 -22.57
C ALA A 107 -3.46 -3.75 -22.43
N ALA A 108 -2.80 -3.86 -23.59
CA ALA A 108 -1.36 -3.90 -23.69
C ALA A 108 -0.78 -2.49 -23.50
N TRP A 109 0.26 -2.39 -22.69
CA TRP A 109 1.02 -1.14 -22.57
C TRP A 109 2.43 -1.41 -22.08
N GLY A 110 3.44 -0.91 -22.79
CA GLY A 110 4.86 -1.06 -22.42
C GLY A 110 5.37 -2.48 -22.55
N LYS A 111 4.57 -3.39 -23.12
CA LYS A 111 4.91 -4.79 -23.31
C LYS A 111 5.80 -4.95 -24.53
N GLU A 112 7.00 -5.50 -24.32
CA GLU A 112 7.98 -5.66 -25.39
C GLU A 112 7.42 -6.44 -26.59
N GLY A 113 7.52 -5.84 -27.78
CA GLY A 113 7.07 -6.46 -29.03
C GLY A 113 5.55 -6.46 -29.26
N VAL A 114 4.77 -5.80 -28.40
CA VAL A 114 3.31 -5.62 -28.53
C VAL A 114 3.01 -4.13 -28.67
N LYS A 115 2.00 -3.78 -29.48
CA LYS A 115 1.61 -2.37 -29.64
C LYS A 115 0.72 -1.95 -28.47
N ASP A 116 0.93 -0.73 -27.97
CA ASP A 116 0.12 -0.19 -26.87
C ASP A 116 -1.34 0.08 -27.29
N ASP A 117 -2.27 -0.22 -26.39
CA ASP A 117 -3.71 0.03 -26.51
C ASP A 117 -4.08 1.36 -25.83
N LEU A 118 -3.79 2.46 -26.52
CA LEU A 118 -3.93 3.82 -25.96
C LEU A 118 -5.38 4.35 -25.96
N ASP A 119 -6.28 3.71 -26.72
CA ASP A 119 -7.65 4.19 -26.98
C ASP A 119 -8.71 3.40 -26.17
N ILE A 120 -8.44 3.13 -24.88
CA ILE A 120 -9.39 2.51 -23.95
C ILE A 120 -9.78 3.58 -22.91
N ASP A 121 -11.05 3.99 -22.86
CA ASP A 121 -11.48 5.02 -21.90
C ASP A 121 -11.60 4.50 -20.46
N MET A 122 -11.81 3.19 -20.28
CA MET A 122 -11.93 2.50 -19.00
C MET A 122 -13.12 2.97 -18.15
N VAL A 123 -14.11 3.67 -18.73
CA VAL A 123 -15.25 4.21 -18.00
C VAL A 123 -16.30 3.11 -17.80
N PRO A 124 -16.73 2.80 -16.55
CA PRO A 124 -17.78 1.82 -16.32
C PRO A 124 -19.15 2.28 -16.89
N ASP A 125 -19.79 1.46 -17.74
CA ASP A 125 -21.17 1.65 -18.21
C ASP A 125 -22.21 0.94 -17.32
N VAL A 126 -21.76 -0.08 -16.59
CA VAL A 126 -22.59 -0.90 -15.70
C VAL A 126 -21.83 -1.20 -14.42
N TYR A 127 -22.53 -1.28 -13.29
CA TYR A 127 -21.89 -1.54 -12.01
C TYR A 127 -21.59 -3.03 -11.84
N VAL A 128 -20.30 -3.37 -11.76
CA VAL A 128 -19.84 -4.76 -11.64
C VAL A 128 -19.29 -5.04 -10.26
N GLY A 129 -19.69 -6.17 -9.69
CA GLY A 129 -19.06 -6.76 -8.52
C GLY A 129 -18.92 -8.26 -8.67
N ARG A 130 -17.97 -8.86 -7.93
CA ARG A 130 -17.70 -10.30 -7.99
C ARG A 130 -17.81 -10.99 -6.63
N LEU A 131 -18.57 -12.09 -6.60
CA LEU A 131 -18.44 -13.11 -5.56
C LEU A 131 -17.48 -14.20 -6.08
N ALA A 132 -16.21 -14.18 -5.67
CA ALA A 132 -15.17 -15.09 -6.14
C ALA A 132 -15.28 -16.52 -5.56
N CYS A 133 -16.51 -17.01 -5.40
CA CYS A 133 -16.85 -18.29 -4.80
C CYS A 133 -16.21 -19.47 -5.53
N ARG A 134 -15.64 -20.38 -4.75
CA ARG A 134 -15.01 -21.62 -5.20
C ARG A 134 -15.83 -22.86 -4.87
N SER A 135 -16.96 -22.68 -4.19
CA SER A 135 -17.89 -23.76 -3.84
C SER A 135 -19.31 -23.27 -3.63
N ILE A 136 -20.29 -24.17 -3.74
CA ILE A 136 -21.70 -23.89 -3.40
C ILE A 136 -21.85 -23.46 -1.93
N LYS A 137 -20.98 -23.95 -1.04
CA LYS A 137 -20.99 -23.55 0.38
C LYS A 137 -20.67 -22.07 0.53
N GLU A 138 -19.65 -21.57 -0.17
CA GLU A 138 -19.31 -20.14 -0.18
C GLU A 138 -20.43 -19.30 -0.76
N VAL A 139 -21.04 -19.74 -1.87
CA VAL A 139 -22.21 -19.05 -2.45
C VAL A 139 -23.32 -18.91 -1.41
N LYS A 140 -23.71 -20.01 -0.76
CA LYS A 140 -24.74 -19.98 0.29
C LYS A 140 -24.35 -19.06 1.45
N THR A 141 -23.10 -19.09 1.89
CA THR A 141 -22.61 -18.23 2.96
C THR A 141 -22.71 -16.76 2.60
N VAL A 142 -22.20 -16.36 1.44
CA VAL A 142 -22.13 -14.94 1.04
C VAL A 142 -23.50 -14.41 0.67
N VAL A 143 -24.31 -15.16 -0.07
CA VAL A 143 -25.69 -14.77 -0.41
C VAL A 143 -26.54 -14.60 0.85
N ASN A 144 -26.42 -15.49 1.84
CA ASN A 144 -27.12 -15.32 3.11
C ASN A 144 -26.65 -14.05 3.86
N LYS A 145 -25.36 -13.73 3.83
CA LYS A 145 -24.83 -12.49 4.43
C LYS A 145 -25.44 -11.25 3.75
N ILE A 146 -25.51 -11.23 2.42
CA ILE A 146 -26.10 -10.14 1.63
C ILE A 146 -27.58 -9.98 1.99
N ILE A 147 -28.36 -11.06 1.91
CA ILE A 147 -29.79 -11.03 2.26
C ILE A 147 -29.99 -10.54 3.70
N THR A 148 -29.24 -11.05 4.67
CA THR A 148 -29.34 -10.59 6.06
C THR A 148 -29.00 -9.11 6.18
N TYR A 149 -27.88 -8.66 5.60
CA TYR A 149 -27.45 -7.26 5.65
C TYR A 149 -28.53 -6.32 5.10
N GLU A 150 -29.12 -6.67 3.96
CA GLU A 150 -30.13 -5.85 3.29
C GLU A 150 -31.50 -5.87 3.97
N THR A 151 -31.82 -6.93 4.73
CA THR A 151 -33.13 -7.10 5.38
C THR A 151 -33.16 -6.75 6.87
N THR A 152 -32.02 -6.37 7.47
CA THR A 152 -31.91 -6.12 8.92
C THR A 152 -31.72 -4.66 9.33
N ASN A 153 -32.01 -3.70 8.44
CA ASN A 153 -31.92 -2.25 8.69
C ASN A 153 -30.60 -1.88 9.39
N VAL A 154 -29.49 -2.31 8.80
CA VAL A 154 -28.13 -2.19 9.35
C VAL A 154 -27.78 -0.74 9.66
N GLY A 155 -28.27 0.22 8.89
CA GLY A 155 -28.00 1.65 9.04
C GLY A 155 -28.49 2.24 10.37
N GLN A 156 -29.44 1.58 11.04
CA GLN A 156 -29.94 1.97 12.36
C GLN A 156 -29.23 1.25 13.52
N SER A 157 -28.28 0.35 13.22
CA SER A 157 -27.55 -0.36 14.25
C SER A 157 -26.42 0.49 14.85
N ASP A 158 -26.16 0.29 16.15
CA ASP A 158 -25.12 1.02 16.89
C ASP A 158 -23.70 0.84 16.33
N TRP A 159 -23.46 -0.21 15.52
CA TRP A 159 -22.14 -0.50 14.96
C TRP A 159 -21.92 0.08 13.56
N PHE A 160 -22.98 0.44 12.83
CA PHE A 160 -22.85 0.88 11.44
C PHE A 160 -22.25 2.27 11.33
N ASN A 161 -22.69 3.21 12.17
CA ASN A 161 -22.18 4.59 12.21
C ASN A 161 -20.81 4.68 12.90
N ARG A 162 -19.90 3.81 12.48
CA ARG A 162 -18.52 3.71 12.94
C ARG A 162 -17.66 3.40 11.72
N VAL A 163 -16.62 4.20 11.55
CA VAL A 163 -15.58 3.99 10.55
C VAL A 163 -14.27 3.71 11.28
N THR A 164 -13.70 2.54 11.02
CA THR A 164 -12.43 2.15 11.62
C THR A 164 -11.33 2.23 10.57
N VAL A 165 -10.25 2.95 10.87
CA VAL A 165 -9.10 3.06 9.97
C VAL A 165 -7.85 2.46 10.60
N PHE A 166 -7.05 1.79 9.78
CA PHE A 166 -5.80 1.16 10.18
C PHE A 166 -4.67 1.61 9.26
N SER A 167 -3.58 2.11 9.84
CA SER A 167 -2.43 2.56 9.04
C SER A 167 -1.17 2.84 9.87
N GLY A 168 -0.07 3.10 9.20
CA GLY A 168 1.19 3.57 9.77
C GLY A 168 2.03 4.31 8.73
N ASP A 169 3.33 4.06 8.78
CA ASP A 169 4.34 4.71 7.95
C ASP A 169 4.58 3.92 6.65
N GLY A 170 3.94 4.35 5.56
CA GLY A 170 3.95 3.64 4.29
C GLY A 170 5.35 3.59 3.68
N PHE A 171 6.03 4.74 3.63
CA PHE A 171 7.36 4.86 3.03
C PHE A 171 8.29 5.70 3.90
N LEU A 172 9.58 5.34 3.91
CA LEU A 172 10.58 6.21 4.53
C LEU A 172 10.94 7.35 3.58
N ASP A 173 10.29 8.50 3.73
CA ASP A 173 10.45 9.69 2.88
C ASP A 173 11.47 10.71 3.44
N GLN A 174 12.43 10.25 4.24
CA GLN A 174 13.46 11.06 4.89
C GLN A 174 14.25 11.94 3.88
N GLN A 175 14.32 13.24 4.16
CA GLN A 175 15.13 14.19 3.41
C GLN A 175 16.63 14.04 3.71
N ASP A 176 17.49 14.32 2.72
CA ASP A 176 18.94 14.37 2.93
C ASP A 176 19.33 15.60 3.77
N LEU A 177 19.79 15.35 5.00
CA LEU A 177 20.23 16.40 5.93
C LEU A 177 21.52 17.10 5.49
N ASN A 178 22.42 16.37 4.80
CA ASN A 178 23.64 16.88 4.17
C ASN A 178 24.39 17.95 5.00
N PHE A 179 24.76 17.64 6.24
CA PHE A 179 25.65 18.50 7.02
C PHE A 179 27.10 18.26 6.57
N GLN A 180 27.85 19.31 6.22
CA GLN A 180 29.21 19.16 5.71
C GLN A 180 30.21 19.67 6.74
N TRP A 181 30.99 18.76 7.32
CA TRP A 181 32.02 19.10 8.27
C TRP A 181 33.41 18.95 7.65
N ASP A 182 34.05 20.09 7.34
CA ASP A 182 35.45 20.14 6.91
C ASP A 182 36.38 19.85 8.10
N THR A 183 37.10 18.74 8.00
CA THR A 183 38.04 18.26 9.01
C THR A 183 39.49 18.56 8.64
N THR A 184 39.73 19.34 7.59
CA THR A 184 41.06 19.75 7.15
C THR A 184 41.70 20.68 8.18
N GLY A 185 42.94 20.39 8.55
CA GLY A 185 43.68 21.17 9.54
C GLY A 185 43.28 20.92 11.01
N LEU A 186 42.27 20.09 11.28
CA LEU A 186 41.96 19.62 12.63
C LEU A 186 43.06 18.68 13.15
N LYS A 187 43.23 18.66 14.47
CA LYS A 187 44.27 17.85 15.14
C LYS A 187 43.88 16.37 15.12
N ASN A 188 44.88 15.49 15.11
CA ASN A 188 44.64 14.08 15.43
C ASN A 188 44.23 13.99 16.92
N SER A 189 42.95 13.80 17.18
CA SER A 189 42.33 13.92 18.51
C SER A 189 40.95 13.26 18.53
N PRO A 190 40.42 12.89 19.70
CA PRO A 190 39.01 12.60 19.86
C PRO A 190 38.13 13.81 19.55
N TYR A 191 36.98 13.56 18.94
CA TYR A 191 35.88 14.51 18.72
C TYR A 191 34.56 13.81 19.03
N THR A 192 33.54 14.58 19.40
CA THR A 192 32.20 14.03 19.64
C THR A 192 31.17 14.80 18.83
N ILE A 193 30.47 14.09 17.95
CA ILE A 193 29.32 14.58 17.19
C ILE A 193 28.08 14.40 18.05
N TYR A 194 27.21 15.40 18.08
CA TYR A 194 25.94 15.37 18.77
C TYR A 194 24.82 15.78 17.81
N ALA A 195 23.65 15.17 17.99
CA ALA A 195 22.44 15.55 17.28
C ALA A 195 21.22 15.57 18.22
N GLN A 196 20.33 16.54 18.03
CA GLN A 196 19.05 16.62 18.74
C GLN A 196 17.96 17.12 17.80
N SER A 197 16.81 16.44 17.80
CA SER A 197 15.63 16.81 17.03
C SER A 197 14.61 17.56 17.88
N PHE A 198 13.81 18.40 17.23
CA PHE A 198 12.76 19.22 17.81
C PHE A 198 11.50 19.13 16.94
N ASN A 199 10.32 18.98 17.54
CA ASN A 199 9.06 19.09 16.79
C ASN A 199 8.51 20.53 16.83
N LYS A 200 7.42 20.78 16.10
CA LYS A 200 6.75 22.09 16.01
C LYS A 200 6.34 22.66 17.37
N GLU A 201 6.04 21.79 18.34
CA GLU A 201 5.67 22.15 19.70
C GLU A 201 6.88 22.48 20.59
N GLY A 202 8.11 22.32 20.08
CA GLY A 202 9.36 22.57 20.79
C GLY A 202 9.78 21.45 21.75
N GLU A 203 9.14 20.27 21.68
CA GLU A 203 9.60 19.07 22.37
C GLU A 203 10.92 18.60 21.77
N LYS A 204 11.77 17.98 22.59
CA LYS A 204 13.13 17.61 22.21
C LYS A 204 13.32 16.10 22.25
N SER A 205 14.11 15.59 21.31
CA SER A 205 14.58 14.21 21.33
C SER A 205 15.61 13.98 22.42
N THR A 206 15.92 12.71 22.68
CA THR A 206 17.20 12.31 23.27
C THR A 206 18.36 12.80 22.38
N ILE A 207 19.53 13.05 22.97
CA ILE A 207 20.71 13.48 22.21
C ILE A 207 21.44 12.23 21.69
N ASP A 208 21.56 12.09 20.37
CA ASP A 208 22.48 11.12 19.77
C ASP A 208 23.92 11.61 19.96
N THR A 209 24.80 10.75 20.47
CA THR A 209 26.17 11.10 20.88
C THR A 209 27.15 10.13 20.27
N ILE A 210 28.01 10.62 19.37
CA ILE A 210 28.90 9.80 18.55
C ILE A 210 30.34 10.25 18.77
N PRO A 211 31.07 9.64 19.74
CA PRO A 211 32.48 9.87 19.92
C PRO A 211 33.27 9.19 18.79
N ILE A 212 34.18 9.92 18.14
CA ILE A 212 35.00 9.46 17.02
C ILE A 212 36.46 9.89 17.21
N LEU A 213 37.33 9.38 16.36
CA LEU A 213 38.73 9.77 16.31
C LEU A 213 39.05 10.39 14.94
N ILE A 214 39.65 11.57 14.93
CA ILE A 214 40.41 12.02 13.76
C ILE A 214 41.84 11.51 13.95
N ASP A 215 42.33 10.69 13.01
CA ASP A 215 43.72 10.23 13.03
C ASP A 215 44.23 9.98 11.61
N ARG A 216 44.94 10.98 11.08
CA ARG A 216 45.54 10.92 9.73
C ARG A 216 46.72 9.96 9.60
N SER A 217 47.14 9.28 10.67
CA SER A 217 48.17 8.23 10.58
C SER A 217 47.62 6.88 10.12
N GLN A 218 46.31 6.70 10.12
CA GLN A 218 45.63 5.46 9.74
C GLN A 218 44.54 5.70 8.68
N LYS A 219 44.05 4.61 8.10
CA LYS A 219 42.99 4.65 7.09
C LYS A 219 41.66 5.07 7.71
N THR A 220 40.83 5.73 6.91
CA THR A 220 39.45 6.02 7.28
C THR A 220 38.68 4.71 7.46
N SER A 221 37.96 4.62 8.58
CA SER A 221 37.12 3.50 8.96
C SER A 221 35.83 4.06 9.51
N ILE A 222 34.78 4.02 8.69
CA ILE A 222 33.44 4.50 9.05
C ILE A 222 32.48 3.33 8.91
N SER A 223 31.58 3.17 9.87
CA SER A 223 30.54 2.15 9.87
C SER A 223 29.15 2.79 9.90
N PHE A 224 28.26 2.25 9.05
CA PHE A 224 26.86 2.64 8.99
C PHE A 224 26.12 2.18 10.27
N LYS A 225 25.27 3.05 10.83
CA LYS A 225 24.46 2.78 12.04
C LYS A 225 23.02 3.19 11.80
N HIS A 226 22.09 2.25 11.89
CA HIS A 226 20.65 2.52 11.83
C HIS A 226 19.95 1.74 12.95
N ASN A 227 19.95 2.30 14.15
CA ASN A 227 19.48 1.62 15.36
C ASN A 227 18.55 2.47 16.24
N ASP A 228 17.86 3.45 15.65
CA ASP A 228 16.87 4.28 16.32
C ASP A 228 15.67 3.49 16.89
N HIS A 229 15.46 2.23 16.47
CA HIS A 229 14.51 1.31 17.12
C HIS A 229 14.84 0.96 18.57
N VAL A 230 16.08 1.19 19.02
CA VAL A 230 16.49 1.10 20.43
C VAL A 230 16.75 2.47 21.05
N ASN A 231 16.34 3.56 20.40
CA ASN A 231 16.46 4.89 20.97
C ASN A 231 15.65 4.97 22.28
N PRO A 232 16.22 5.45 23.40
CA PRO A 232 15.51 5.57 24.66
C PRO A 232 14.25 6.44 24.59
N GLY A 233 14.16 7.36 23.61
CA GLY A 233 12.97 8.19 23.38
C GLY A 233 11.75 7.40 22.91
N VAL A 234 11.92 6.23 22.29
CA VAL A 234 10.82 5.40 21.77
C VAL A 234 10.57 4.13 22.58
N SER A 235 11.27 3.94 23.71
CA SER A 235 11.20 2.69 24.48
C SER A 235 9.82 2.41 25.10
N ASP A 236 9.04 3.46 25.33
CA ASP A 236 7.69 3.37 25.91
C ASP A 236 6.59 3.16 24.84
N GLY A 237 6.98 3.06 23.57
CA GLY A 237 6.07 2.93 22.43
C GLY A 237 5.60 4.29 21.90
N TYR A 238 4.55 4.25 21.08
CA TYR A 238 3.99 5.43 20.40
C TYR A 238 2.72 5.94 21.11
N PRO A 239 2.40 7.24 21.02
CA PRO A 239 3.21 8.32 20.47
C PRO A 239 4.48 8.55 21.30
N ALA A 240 5.57 8.95 20.63
CA ALA A 240 6.87 9.23 21.27
C ALA A 240 7.31 10.69 21.05
N PRO A 241 8.31 11.19 21.79
CA PRO A 241 9.02 12.44 21.46
C PRO A 241 9.69 12.34 20.08
N PRO A 242 10.10 13.48 19.47
CA PRO A 242 10.86 13.46 18.22
C PRO A 242 12.14 12.65 18.35
N VAL A 243 12.65 12.16 17.23
CA VAL A 243 13.84 11.30 17.15
C VAL A 243 14.91 11.97 16.31
N ALA A 244 16.17 11.92 16.77
CA ALA A 244 17.35 12.23 15.97
C ALA A 244 18.27 11.00 15.96
N GLU A 245 18.80 10.66 14.79
CA GLU A 245 19.78 9.59 14.64
C GLU A 245 20.74 9.92 13.50
N ILE A 246 22.03 10.05 13.78
CA ILE A 246 23.06 10.17 12.74
C ILE A 246 23.47 8.75 12.32
N VAL A 247 23.38 8.47 11.02
CA VAL A 247 23.58 7.11 10.48
C VAL A 247 24.89 6.94 9.71
N THR A 248 25.50 8.04 9.31
CA THR A 248 26.68 8.02 8.43
C THR A 248 28.00 7.79 9.14
N ILE A 249 27.99 7.75 10.48
CA ILE A 249 29.18 7.52 11.31
C ILE A 249 28.78 6.96 12.67
N SER A 250 29.60 6.07 13.21
CA SER A 250 29.34 5.33 14.44
C SER A 250 30.34 5.66 15.56
N PRO A 251 29.95 5.44 16.83
CA PRO A 251 30.88 5.54 17.95
C PRO A 251 32.14 4.68 17.76
N GLY A 252 33.32 5.30 17.87
CA GLY A 252 34.62 4.66 17.73
C GLY A 252 35.19 4.69 16.30
N ASP A 253 34.45 5.20 15.32
CA ASP A 253 34.94 5.34 13.95
C ASP A 253 36.12 6.32 13.85
N VAL A 254 36.91 6.13 12.78
CA VAL A 254 38.12 6.90 12.52
C VAL A 254 38.01 7.64 11.18
N LEU A 255 38.15 8.97 11.21
CA LEU A 255 38.40 9.77 10.03
C LEU A 255 39.91 9.79 9.77
N GLY A 256 40.37 9.07 8.75
CA GLY A 256 41.76 8.84 8.44
C GLY A 256 42.29 9.70 7.30
N PHE A 257 43.32 9.22 6.60
CA PHE A 257 43.98 9.94 5.50
C PHE A 257 43.34 9.77 4.12
N ASN A 258 42.47 8.78 3.92
CA ASN A 258 41.89 8.46 2.61
C ASN A 258 40.39 8.71 2.56
N ASP A 259 39.87 8.90 1.35
CA ASP A 259 38.42 9.01 1.12
C ASP A 259 37.72 7.67 1.34
N LEU A 260 36.43 7.74 1.69
CA LEU A 260 35.55 6.60 1.85
C LEU A 260 34.12 6.98 1.46
N THR A 261 33.51 6.18 0.60
CA THR A 261 32.09 6.28 0.24
C THR A 261 31.40 4.94 0.43
N TYR A 262 30.16 4.94 0.88
CA TYR A 262 29.32 3.75 0.99
C TYR A 262 27.85 4.11 0.77
N THR A 263 27.17 3.32 -0.06
CA THR A 263 25.73 3.43 -0.29
C THR A 263 25.05 2.20 0.29
N PRO A 264 24.34 2.33 1.43
CA PRO A 264 23.60 1.22 2.00
C PRO A 264 22.47 0.79 1.06
N GLY A 265 22.27 -0.53 0.95
CA GLY A 265 21.16 -1.09 0.16
C GLY A 265 19.82 -1.05 0.92
N GLU A 266 18.74 -1.46 0.26
CA GLU A 266 17.37 -1.48 0.83
C GLU A 266 17.26 -2.27 2.16
N ASN A 267 18.10 -3.30 2.35
CA ASN A 267 18.15 -4.09 3.59
C ASN A 267 18.83 -3.35 4.77
N GLU A 268 19.51 -2.24 4.53
CA GLU A 268 20.16 -1.40 5.54
C GLU A 268 19.47 -0.04 5.70
N ALA A 269 19.08 0.58 4.58
CA ALA A 269 18.42 1.88 4.53
C ALA A 269 17.30 1.86 3.47
N TYR A 270 16.08 1.54 3.91
CA TYR A 270 14.89 1.55 3.06
C TYR A 270 14.70 2.91 2.38
N CYS A 271 14.35 2.89 1.09
CA CYS A 271 14.12 4.08 0.26
C CYS A 271 15.33 5.01 0.07
N ASN A 272 16.55 4.60 0.45
CA ASN A 272 17.76 5.43 0.27
C ASN A 272 18.12 5.69 -1.21
N ASN A 273 17.62 4.85 -2.12
CA ASN A 273 17.78 5.07 -3.56
C ASN A 273 17.01 6.30 -4.09
N PHE A 274 15.93 6.72 -3.41
CA PHE A 274 15.15 7.90 -3.79
C PHE A 274 15.74 9.18 -3.22
N ASN A 275 16.08 9.14 -1.93
CA ASN A 275 16.73 10.22 -1.21
C ASN A 275 17.99 9.63 -0.56
N PRO A 276 19.21 10.10 -0.89
CA PRO A 276 20.45 9.54 -0.38
C PRO A 276 20.74 9.91 1.09
N TRP A 277 19.71 9.86 1.94
CA TRP A 277 19.71 10.27 3.33
C TRP A 277 20.65 9.45 4.23
N ALA A 278 21.08 8.27 3.77
CA ALA A 278 21.92 7.33 4.52
C ALA A 278 23.32 7.15 3.92
N ASN A 279 23.65 7.78 2.79
CA ASN A 279 24.93 7.60 2.12
C ASN A 279 26.11 8.12 2.97
N ILE A 280 27.14 7.29 3.12
CA ILE A 280 28.40 7.69 3.74
C ILE A 280 29.28 8.33 2.66
N SER A 281 29.77 9.53 2.94
CA SER A 281 30.80 10.19 2.15
C SER A 281 31.75 10.95 3.08
N TYR A 282 33.01 10.56 3.04
CA TYR A 282 34.15 11.30 3.57
C TYR A 282 35.13 11.50 2.44
N GLU A 283 35.17 12.70 1.87
CA GLU A 283 35.92 12.99 0.65
C GLU A 283 36.68 14.31 0.79
N ASN A 284 37.97 14.31 0.42
CA ASN A 284 38.84 15.49 0.49
C ASN A 284 38.85 16.17 1.86
N GLY A 285 38.75 15.39 2.94
CA GLY A 285 38.72 15.91 4.31
C GLY A 285 37.35 16.40 4.79
N VAL A 286 36.29 16.25 4.00
CA VAL A 286 34.93 16.66 4.38
C VAL A 286 34.09 15.44 4.72
N LEU A 287 33.57 15.34 5.94
CA LEU A 287 32.56 14.35 6.31
C LEU A 287 31.18 14.92 6.01
N THR A 288 30.40 14.22 5.18
CA THR A 288 28.97 14.50 5.04
C THR A 288 28.20 13.71 6.10
N ILE A 289 27.69 14.43 7.11
CA ILE A 289 26.89 13.89 8.20
C ILE A 289 25.43 13.84 7.75
N ARG A 290 24.86 12.63 7.72
CA ARG A 290 23.44 12.39 7.43
C ARG A 290 22.80 11.50 8.47
N GLY A 291 21.47 11.44 8.46
CA GLY A 291 20.70 10.86 9.54
C GLY A 291 19.21 11.00 9.32
N LYS A 292 18.47 10.72 10.39
CA LYS A 292 17.03 10.88 10.46
C LYS A 292 16.63 11.92 11.49
N THR A 293 15.55 12.62 11.19
CA THR A 293 14.82 13.45 12.14
C THR A 293 13.35 13.39 11.82
N TYR A 294 12.53 13.05 12.82
CA TYR A 294 11.09 12.89 12.62
C TYR A 294 10.31 13.01 13.93
N ASP A 295 9.04 13.37 13.83
CA ASP A 295 8.09 13.46 14.95
C ASP A 295 7.12 12.28 14.89
N PRO A 296 7.27 11.24 15.73
CA PRO A 296 6.51 10.00 15.66
C PRO A 296 5.08 10.10 16.18
N LYS A 297 4.55 11.32 16.32
CA LYS A 297 3.17 11.60 16.72
C LYS A 297 2.22 11.59 15.53
N PRO A 298 0.90 11.42 15.76
CA PRO A 298 -0.10 11.52 14.70
C PRO A 298 -0.02 12.84 13.95
N TYR A 299 0.14 12.78 12.63
CA TYR A 299 0.39 13.93 11.75
C TYR A 299 1.63 14.76 12.10
N GLY A 300 2.54 14.24 12.92
CA GLY A 300 3.87 14.80 13.11
C GLY A 300 4.60 14.72 11.78
N ASN A 301 4.89 15.89 11.19
CA ASN A 301 5.41 15.93 9.82
C ASN A 301 6.58 16.87 9.59
N LEU A 302 6.84 17.81 10.50
CA LEU A 302 8.04 18.64 10.46
C LEU A 302 8.84 18.41 11.73
N SER A 303 10.14 18.34 11.55
CA SER A 303 11.08 18.42 12.65
C SER A 303 12.27 19.33 12.29
N ASP A 304 12.90 19.91 13.30
CA ASP A 304 14.18 20.57 13.18
C ASP A 304 15.25 19.66 13.77
N ILE A 305 16.48 19.72 13.27
CA ILE A 305 17.62 19.00 13.83
C ILE A 305 18.83 19.94 13.98
N HIS A 306 19.41 19.92 15.18
CA HIS A 306 20.66 20.59 15.50
C HIS A 306 21.79 19.57 15.56
N VAL A 307 22.83 19.78 14.77
CA VAL A 307 24.07 19.00 14.83
C VAL A 307 25.21 19.89 15.28
N TRP A 308 25.93 19.47 16.32
CA TRP A 308 27.12 20.17 16.79
C TRP A 308 28.25 19.20 17.15
N ILE A 309 29.49 19.68 17.05
CA ILE A 309 30.67 18.85 17.28
C ILE A 309 31.57 19.53 18.30
N LYS A 310 32.00 18.76 19.30
CA LYS A 310 32.98 19.19 20.29
C LYS A 310 34.33 18.55 20.04
N ASP A 311 35.38 19.32 20.23
CA ASP A 311 36.75 18.79 20.32
C ASP A 311 37.01 18.14 21.70
N ASN A 312 38.22 17.61 21.87
CA ASN A 312 38.65 16.97 23.11
C ASN A 312 38.71 17.91 24.33
N ASP A 313 38.78 19.23 24.11
CA ASP A 313 38.74 20.24 25.16
C ASP A 313 37.30 20.68 25.48
N GLY A 314 36.31 20.13 24.77
CA GLY A 314 34.88 20.42 24.95
C GLY A 314 34.38 21.66 24.22
N LEU A 315 35.22 22.29 23.39
CA LEU A 315 34.84 23.46 22.60
C LEU A 315 33.99 23.04 21.41
N VAL A 316 32.88 23.75 21.17
CA VAL A 316 32.05 23.55 19.97
C VAL A 316 32.77 24.14 18.77
N ILE A 317 33.16 23.29 17.82
CA ILE A 317 33.91 23.67 16.61
C ILE A 317 33.08 23.61 15.33
N PHE A 318 31.89 23.00 15.40
CA PHE A 318 30.90 22.94 14.33
C PHE A 318 29.51 23.00 14.97
N SER A 319 28.58 23.72 14.35
CA SER A 319 27.19 23.83 14.83
C SER A 319 26.30 24.31 13.69
N GLU A 320 25.39 23.46 13.22
CA GLU A 320 24.45 23.77 12.16
C GLU A 320 23.05 23.22 12.44
N TRP A 321 22.06 23.88 11.87
CA TRP A 321 20.66 23.47 11.92
C TRP A 321 20.16 23.07 10.53
N ARG A 322 19.23 22.13 10.49
CA ARG A 322 18.25 21.98 9.41
C ARG A 322 16.88 22.14 10.05
N ASN A 323 16.05 22.99 9.46
CA ASN A 323 14.74 23.31 10.00
C ASN A 323 13.67 22.86 9.02
N ASP A 324 12.47 22.61 9.54
CA ASP A 324 11.29 22.23 8.78
C ASP A 324 11.54 21.01 7.86
N THR A 325 12.35 20.04 8.32
CA THR A 325 12.57 18.80 7.55
C THR A 325 11.30 17.99 7.58
N GLU A 326 10.80 17.63 6.39
CA GLU A 326 9.51 16.97 6.25
C GLU A 326 9.66 15.44 6.28
N MET A 327 8.71 14.77 6.94
CA MET A 327 8.49 13.33 6.87
C MET A 327 6.99 13.06 7.00
N TYR A 328 6.39 12.20 6.18
CA TYR A 328 4.95 11.95 6.19
C TYR A 328 4.65 10.46 6.39
N TYR A 329 3.82 10.13 7.37
CA TYR A 329 3.26 8.77 7.50
C TYR A 329 2.07 8.65 6.55
N GLU A 330 2.32 8.28 5.29
CA GLU A 330 1.37 8.52 4.21
C GLU A 330 0.00 7.89 4.47
N GLY A 331 -0.01 6.67 4.96
CA GLY A 331 -1.25 5.97 5.22
C GLY A 331 -2.11 6.63 6.32
N GLU A 332 -1.50 7.28 7.31
CA GLU A 332 -2.22 8.05 8.34
C GLU A 332 -2.87 9.31 7.75
N TRP A 333 -2.22 9.98 6.81
CA TRP A 333 -2.83 11.11 6.10
C TRP A 333 -3.91 10.67 5.11
N VAL A 334 -3.70 9.56 4.40
CA VAL A 334 -4.69 8.97 3.47
C VAL A 334 -5.96 8.56 4.22
N THR A 335 -5.81 7.90 5.36
CA THR A 335 -6.94 7.46 6.17
C THR A 335 -7.51 8.58 7.05
N GLY A 336 -6.76 9.66 7.28
CA GLY A 336 -7.06 10.66 8.28
C GLY A 336 -8.14 11.68 7.93
N GLU A 337 -8.27 12.65 8.84
CA GLU A 337 -9.23 13.74 8.85
C GLU A 337 -8.67 15.05 8.29
N LYS A 338 -7.34 15.15 8.15
CA LYS A 338 -6.67 16.39 7.74
C LYS A 338 -6.59 16.54 6.23
N THR A 339 -6.54 17.80 5.81
CA THR A 339 -6.27 18.22 4.44
C THR A 339 -4.78 18.42 4.22
N LEU A 340 -4.28 17.88 3.10
CA LEU A 340 -2.94 18.11 2.58
C LEU A 340 -3.09 18.54 1.11
N TYR A 341 -2.44 19.64 0.75
CA TYR A 341 -2.56 20.26 -0.59
C TYR A 341 -3.99 20.38 -1.14
N GLY A 342 -4.92 20.77 -0.27
CA GLY A 342 -6.31 21.02 -0.66
C GLY A 342 -7.18 19.77 -0.80
N ARG A 343 -6.64 18.57 -0.61
CA ARG A 343 -7.42 17.32 -0.58
C ARG A 343 -7.30 16.64 0.78
N GLY A 344 -8.45 16.32 1.38
CA GLY A 344 -8.53 15.61 2.66
C GLY A 344 -8.28 14.12 2.54
N GLY A 345 -7.89 13.49 3.65
CA GLY A 345 -7.96 12.04 3.81
C GLY A 345 -9.39 11.52 3.88
N ALA A 346 -9.56 10.20 3.91
CA ALA A 346 -10.88 9.55 3.86
C ALA A 346 -11.85 10.03 4.94
N LEU A 347 -11.39 10.18 6.20
CA LEU A 347 -12.26 10.58 7.31
C LEU A 347 -12.73 12.03 7.26
N SER A 348 -12.07 12.88 6.46
CA SER A 348 -12.50 14.26 6.23
C SER A 348 -13.81 14.36 5.45
N TYR A 349 -14.13 13.33 4.65
CA TYR A 349 -15.35 13.27 3.85
C TYR A 349 -16.46 12.45 4.51
N MET A 350 -16.14 11.69 5.56
CA MET A 350 -17.13 10.88 6.27
C MET A 350 -18.08 11.76 7.09
N PRO A 351 -19.39 11.48 7.12
CA PRO A 351 -20.36 12.28 7.86
C PRO A 351 -20.02 12.37 9.35
N GLU A 352 -20.36 13.49 9.98
CA GLU A 352 -20.15 13.69 11.43
C GLU A 352 -20.87 12.66 12.30
N THR A 353 -21.93 12.02 11.78
CA THR A 353 -22.67 10.95 12.46
C THR A 353 -21.85 9.68 12.67
N PHE A 354 -20.73 9.50 11.95
CA PHE A 354 -19.84 8.37 12.13
C PHE A 354 -18.85 8.59 13.27
N GLU A 355 -18.81 7.65 14.22
CA GLU A 355 -17.71 7.50 15.17
C GLU A 355 -16.42 7.16 14.39
N ARG A 356 -15.34 7.91 14.64
CA ARG A 356 -14.05 7.75 13.96
C ARG A 356 -13.09 6.99 14.85
N GLU A 357 -12.73 5.79 14.43
CA GLU A 357 -11.91 4.89 15.24
C GLU A 357 -10.57 4.66 14.56
N ILE A 358 -9.61 5.44 15.01
CA ILE A 358 -8.30 5.59 14.37
C ILE A 358 -7.28 4.69 15.07
N LEU A 359 -6.88 3.62 14.40
CA LEU A 359 -5.84 2.70 14.85
C LEU A 359 -4.58 2.92 14.02
N TRP A 360 -3.69 3.76 14.53
CA TRP A 360 -2.46 4.12 13.85
C TRP A 360 -1.24 3.64 14.60
N ALA A 361 -0.15 3.44 13.87
CA ALA A 361 1.13 3.14 14.46
C ALA A 361 1.61 4.32 15.31
N SER A 362 1.48 5.57 14.83
CA SER A 362 1.90 6.78 15.55
C SER A 362 1.10 7.10 16.82
N ASN A 363 -0.14 6.62 16.91
CA ASN A 363 -0.96 6.79 18.12
C ASN A 363 -0.86 5.62 19.10
N GLY A 364 -0.03 4.62 18.79
CA GLY A 364 0.20 3.45 19.64
C GLY A 364 -0.96 2.45 19.70
N ARG A 365 -2.04 2.66 18.94
CA ARG A 365 -3.20 1.76 18.94
C ARG A 365 -3.07 0.63 17.91
N LEU A 366 -2.08 0.68 17.03
CA LEU A 366 -1.79 -0.38 16.06
C LEU A 366 -0.35 -0.86 16.21
N THR A 367 -0.20 -2.05 16.78
CA THR A 367 1.08 -2.75 16.99
C THR A 367 1.12 -4.12 16.32
N GLY A 368 -0.05 -4.64 15.92
CA GLY A 368 -0.17 -5.83 15.08
C GLY A 368 -1.51 -6.54 15.22
N LEU A 369 -1.47 -7.86 15.03
CA LEU A 369 -2.66 -8.70 14.88
C LEU A 369 -3.72 -8.57 15.99
N GLN A 370 -3.33 -8.44 17.25
CA GLN A 370 -4.32 -8.44 18.34
C GLN A 370 -5.19 -7.18 18.30
N ASP A 371 -4.61 -6.03 17.96
CA ASP A 371 -5.33 -4.77 17.85
C ASP A 371 -6.37 -4.87 16.72
N VAL A 372 -5.97 -5.42 15.58
CA VAL A 372 -6.88 -5.69 14.45
C VAL A 372 -8.01 -6.62 14.85
N LEU A 373 -7.72 -7.77 15.48
CA LEU A 373 -8.76 -8.73 15.86
C LEU A 373 -9.74 -8.18 16.91
N GLN A 374 -9.22 -7.44 17.90
CA GLN A 374 -10.03 -6.84 18.95
C GLN A 374 -10.96 -5.78 18.37
N GLU A 375 -10.42 -4.94 17.50
CA GLU A 375 -11.18 -3.84 16.93
C GLU A 375 -12.21 -4.33 15.93
N TRP A 376 -11.83 -5.20 15.00
CA TRP A 376 -12.76 -5.76 14.01
C TRP A 376 -13.98 -6.41 14.66
N LYS A 377 -13.81 -7.06 15.83
CA LYS A 377 -14.89 -7.70 16.61
C LYS A 377 -15.98 -6.70 17.04
N ARG A 378 -15.65 -5.42 17.26
CA ARG A 378 -16.63 -4.39 17.65
C ARG A 378 -17.66 -4.15 16.55
N GLY A 379 -17.26 -4.34 15.30
CA GLY A 379 -18.04 -4.06 14.09
C GLY A 379 -17.89 -2.61 13.67
N SER A 380 -18.04 -2.32 12.38
CA SER A 380 -18.01 -0.98 11.79
C SER A 380 -18.79 -0.99 10.50
N GLY A 381 -19.41 0.12 10.09
CA GLY A 381 -19.99 0.24 8.75
C GLY A 381 -18.91 0.22 7.68
N PHE A 382 -17.79 0.87 7.96
CA PHE A 382 -16.62 0.90 7.10
C PHE A 382 -15.34 0.52 7.84
N VAL A 383 -14.47 -0.18 7.13
CA VAL A 383 -13.06 -0.38 7.51
C VAL A 383 -12.18 0.12 6.38
N PHE A 384 -11.17 0.94 6.70
CA PHE A 384 -10.13 1.33 5.75
C PHE A 384 -8.78 0.85 6.23
N LEU A 385 -8.13 -0.02 5.44
CA LEU A 385 -6.74 -0.42 5.64
C LEU A 385 -5.90 0.34 4.61
N SER A 386 -4.86 1.08 5.03
CA SER A 386 -3.91 1.71 4.09
C SER A 386 -2.49 1.35 4.50
N GLY A 387 -1.75 0.65 3.64
CA GLY A 387 -0.41 0.16 3.96
C GLY A 387 0.13 -0.80 2.90
N HIS A 388 0.89 -1.80 3.32
CA HIS A 388 1.52 -2.80 2.46
C HIS A 388 0.68 -4.07 2.35
N GLY A 389 0.66 -4.67 1.16
CA GLY A 389 -0.19 -5.79 0.84
C GLY A 389 0.51 -6.94 0.12
N SER A 390 -0.05 -8.12 0.28
CA SER A 390 0.10 -9.26 -0.63
C SER A 390 -1.19 -10.07 -0.64
N PRO A 391 -1.33 -11.11 -1.48
CA PRO A 391 -2.50 -11.98 -1.40
C PRO A 391 -2.63 -12.66 -0.03
N ASN A 392 -1.52 -12.79 0.73
CA ASN A 392 -1.56 -13.37 2.07
C ASN A 392 -1.86 -12.35 3.17
N THR A 393 -1.40 -11.11 3.06
CA THR A 393 -1.25 -10.26 4.25
C THR A 393 -1.52 -8.80 3.97
N TRP A 394 -1.92 -8.11 5.03
CA TRP A 394 -1.84 -6.65 5.14
C TRP A 394 -1.01 -6.27 6.38
N GLY A 395 -0.20 -5.23 6.27
CA GLY A 395 0.66 -4.72 7.33
C GLY A 395 1.22 -3.35 6.99
N ASP A 396 2.01 -2.78 7.90
CA ASP A 396 2.60 -1.46 7.70
C ASP A 396 3.89 -1.30 8.53
N HIS A 397 4.47 -0.10 8.56
CA HIS A 397 5.62 0.22 9.39
C HIS A 397 5.28 1.18 10.54
N PHE A 398 6.12 1.15 11.58
CA PHE A 398 6.11 2.16 12.64
C PHE A 398 6.73 3.49 12.16
N PRO A 399 6.31 4.64 12.75
CA PRO A 399 6.83 5.97 12.41
C PRO A 399 8.35 6.07 12.33
N GLY A 400 8.89 6.55 11.21
CA GLY A 400 10.32 6.71 10.99
C GLY A 400 11.02 5.47 10.45
N VAL A 401 10.29 4.38 10.23
CA VAL A 401 10.80 3.04 9.89
C VAL A 401 12.08 2.70 10.70
N PRO A 402 11.99 2.70 12.05
CA PRO A 402 13.18 2.68 12.90
C PRO A 402 13.91 1.33 12.80
N GLY A 403 15.23 1.37 12.65
CA GLY A 403 16.05 0.18 12.46
C GLY A 403 15.79 -0.56 11.16
N ASN A 404 15.27 0.14 10.15
CA ASN A 404 14.83 -0.42 8.88
C ASN A 404 13.63 -1.40 9.01
N ARG A 405 13.12 -1.89 7.87
CA ARG A 405 11.92 -2.74 7.78
C ARG A 405 11.95 -3.95 8.71
N GLN A 406 13.11 -4.54 8.98
CA GLN A 406 13.25 -5.70 9.87
C GLN A 406 12.78 -5.43 11.32
N HIS A 407 12.92 -4.19 11.80
CA HIS A 407 12.53 -3.78 13.15
C HIS A 407 11.24 -2.96 13.16
N ALA A 408 10.93 -2.28 12.06
CA ALA A 408 9.79 -1.39 11.94
C ALA A 408 8.51 -2.04 11.41
N SER A 409 8.59 -3.15 10.66
CA SER A 409 7.41 -3.75 10.05
C SER A 409 6.55 -4.49 11.07
N PHE A 410 5.24 -4.29 11.00
CA PHE A 410 4.27 -5.13 11.69
C PHE A 410 3.29 -5.78 10.71
N THR A 411 2.77 -6.95 11.08
CA THR A 411 1.70 -7.61 10.35
C THR A 411 0.38 -7.40 11.07
N GLY A 412 -0.53 -6.66 10.43
CA GLY A 412 -1.87 -6.41 10.94
C GLY A 412 -2.76 -7.65 10.81
N LEU A 413 -2.89 -8.22 9.62
CA LEU A 413 -3.73 -9.40 9.41
C LEU A 413 -3.19 -10.26 8.27
N SER A 414 -3.33 -11.58 8.39
CA SER A 414 -2.88 -12.53 7.38
C SER A 414 -3.88 -13.65 7.16
N VAL A 415 -3.94 -14.17 5.93
CA VAL A 415 -4.68 -15.37 5.54
C VAL A 415 -4.08 -16.60 6.20
N ILE A 416 -2.78 -16.83 6.05
CA ILE A 416 -2.06 -17.95 6.65
C ILE A 416 -0.71 -17.51 7.21
N ARG A 417 -0.31 -18.12 8.34
CA ARG A 417 1.00 -17.91 8.98
C ARG A 417 1.46 -19.18 9.71
N LEU A 418 2.74 -19.24 10.06
CA LEU A 418 3.33 -20.39 10.78
C LEU A 418 2.94 -20.44 12.27
N LYS A 419 2.71 -19.28 12.91
CA LYS A 419 2.33 -19.20 14.33
C LYS A 419 0.81 -19.35 14.49
N ARG A 420 0.34 -19.85 15.63
CA ARG A 420 -1.11 -19.92 15.90
C ARG A 420 -1.72 -18.52 16.15
N PRO A 421 -2.97 -18.27 15.72
CA PRO A 421 -3.80 -19.12 14.86
C PRO A 421 -3.21 -19.23 13.45
N LEU A 422 -3.25 -20.43 12.85
CA LEU A 422 -2.65 -20.70 11.53
C LEU A 422 -3.30 -19.85 10.43
N MET A 423 -4.60 -19.59 10.54
CA MET A 423 -5.35 -18.69 9.67
C MET A 423 -5.97 -17.56 10.51
N PRO A 424 -5.23 -16.48 10.82
CA PRO A 424 -5.72 -15.40 11.67
C PRO A 424 -6.99 -14.73 11.18
N ILE A 425 -7.12 -14.53 9.86
CA ILE A 425 -8.31 -13.93 9.25
C ILE A 425 -9.59 -14.74 9.50
N ASP A 426 -9.48 -16.06 9.62
CA ASP A 426 -10.61 -16.94 9.97
C ASP A 426 -10.96 -16.88 11.47
N SER A 427 -10.19 -16.13 12.28
CA SER A 427 -10.45 -15.87 13.71
C SER A 427 -11.23 -14.58 13.96
N LEU A 428 -11.52 -13.81 12.92
CA LEU A 428 -12.45 -12.68 13.00
C LEU A 428 -13.82 -13.16 13.51
N SER A 429 -14.43 -12.39 14.41
CA SER A 429 -15.61 -12.83 15.18
C SER A 429 -16.67 -11.74 15.34
N ASN A 430 -16.76 -10.83 14.37
CA ASN A 430 -17.72 -9.73 14.31
C ASN A 430 -19.15 -10.16 13.96
N GLY A 431 -19.40 -11.45 13.68
CA GLY A 431 -20.75 -11.96 13.42
C GLY A 431 -21.38 -11.30 12.20
N GLU A 432 -22.58 -10.74 12.36
CA GLU A 432 -23.32 -10.03 11.29
C GLU A 432 -22.95 -8.54 11.18
N LYS A 433 -22.00 -8.05 11.99
CA LYS A 433 -21.51 -6.67 11.93
C LYS A 433 -20.47 -6.51 10.80
N LEU A 434 -20.94 -6.57 9.57
CA LEU A 434 -20.11 -6.77 8.39
C LEU A 434 -19.76 -5.42 7.73
N PRO A 435 -18.53 -4.90 7.88
CA PRO A 435 -18.12 -3.67 7.23
C PRO A 435 -18.00 -3.83 5.71
N ILE A 436 -18.12 -2.71 5.00
CA ILE A 436 -17.50 -2.53 3.69
C ILE A 436 -16.03 -2.21 3.95
N THR A 437 -15.11 -2.99 3.39
CA THR A 437 -13.68 -2.83 3.65
C THR A 437 -12.96 -2.33 2.41
N VAL A 438 -12.40 -1.12 2.48
CA VAL A 438 -11.49 -0.58 1.47
C VAL A 438 -10.06 -0.92 1.89
N ILE A 439 -9.26 -1.44 0.96
CA ILE A 439 -7.92 -1.97 1.24
C ILE A 439 -6.94 -1.34 0.27
N GLY A 440 -6.14 -0.43 0.81
CA GLY A 440 -4.92 0.07 0.21
C GLY A 440 -3.74 -0.85 0.51
N GLY A 441 -3.02 -1.22 -0.55
CA GLY A 441 -1.94 -2.20 -0.58
C GLY A 441 -1.93 -3.06 -1.84
N CYS A 442 -0.76 -3.65 -2.13
CA CYS A 442 -0.56 -4.50 -3.30
C CYS A 442 -1.28 -5.86 -3.17
N HIS A 443 -1.89 -6.33 -4.26
CA HIS A 443 -2.37 -7.70 -4.49
C HIS A 443 -3.33 -8.29 -3.44
N ASN A 444 -3.87 -7.51 -2.50
CA ASN A 444 -4.78 -8.02 -1.48
C ASN A 444 -6.05 -8.65 -2.11
N SER A 445 -6.45 -8.16 -3.28
CA SER A 445 -7.55 -8.67 -4.08
C SER A 445 -7.11 -9.58 -5.23
N GLN A 446 -5.88 -10.11 -5.26
CA GLN A 446 -5.42 -11.04 -6.30
C GLN A 446 -6.10 -12.42 -6.18
N PHE A 447 -7.35 -12.54 -6.63
CA PHE A 447 -8.21 -13.71 -6.38
C PHE A 447 -7.90 -14.94 -7.27
N ASN A 448 -6.77 -14.92 -8.01
CA ASN A 448 -6.26 -16.03 -8.80
C ASN A 448 -5.22 -16.93 -8.08
N VAL A 449 -5.01 -16.76 -6.77
CA VAL A 449 -4.07 -17.60 -5.98
C VAL A 449 -4.63 -18.99 -5.62
N SER A 450 -3.74 -19.98 -5.52
CA SER A 450 -4.01 -21.32 -4.95
C SER A 450 -2.77 -21.81 -4.19
N MET A 451 -2.90 -22.73 -3.25
CA MET A 451 -1.80 -23.10 -2.33
C MET A 451 -0.54 -23.56 -3.06
N ILE A 452 -0.65 -24.49 -4.01
CA ILE A 452 0.50 -25.04 -4.72
C ILE A 452 1.13 -23.98 -5.63
N THR A 453 0.35 -23.20 -6.37
CA THR A 453 0.91 -22.13 -7.22
C THR A 453 1.64 -21.08 -6.39
N SER A 454 1.14 -20.80 -5.19
CA SER A 454 1.74 -19.84 -4.26
C SER A 454 3.04 -20.35 -3.64
N VAL A 455 3.12 -21.63 -3.27
CA VAL A 455 4.39 -22.24 -2.80
C VAL A 455 5.44 -22.25 -3.91
N LEU A 456 5.03 -22.57 -5.14
CA LEU A 456 5.95 -22.64 -6.28
C LEU A 456 6.51 -21.26 -6.70
N ASP A 457 5.92 -20.16 -6.21
CA ASP A 457 6.37 -18.78 -6.42
C ASP A 457 7.77 -18.53 -5.85
N ILE A 458 8.21 -19.34 -4.87
CA ILE A 458 9.56 -19.22 -4.29
C ILE A 458 10.67 -19.82 -5.18
N LEU A 459 10.32 -20.68 -6.14
CA LEU A 459 11.32 -21.45 -6.89
C LEU A 459 12.27 -20.57 -7.73
N PRO A 460 11.81 -19.52 -8.44
CA PRO A 460 12.69 -18.65 -9.20
C PRO A 460 13.78 -17.96 -8.34
N TYR A 461 13.50 -17.70 -7.06
CA TYR A 461 14.49 -17.13 -6.12
C TYR A 461 15.66 -18.07 -5.82
N TYR A 462 15.47 -19.39 -5.95
CA TYR A 462 16.52 -20.40 -5.78
C TYR A 462 17.08 -20.93 -7.10
N PHE A 463 16.28 -20.87 -8.16
CA PHE A 463 16.59 -21.40 -9.48
C PHE A 463 16.23 -20.35 -10.54
N THR A 464 17.13 -19.39 -10.75
CA THR A 464 16.93 -18.21 -11.60
C THR A 464 16.65 -18.50 -13.08
N PHE A 465 16.84 -19.74 -13.54
CA PHE A 465 16.46 -20.18 -14.89
C PHE A 465 14.97 -20.54 -15.02
N LEU A 466 14.24 -20.64 -13.90
CA LEU A 466 12.79 -20.87 -13.91
C LEU A 466 12.04 -19.56 -14.12
N PRO A 467 10.95 -19.56 -14.90
CA PRO A 467 10.17 -18.35 -15.11
C PRO A 467 9.45 -17.92 -13.82
N GLU A 468 9.40 -16.62 -13.61
CA GLU A 468 8.59 -16.01 -12.56
C GLU A 468 7.10 -16.30 -12.76
N ARG A 469 6.40 -16.53 -11.65
CA ARG A 469 4.96 -16.83 -11.65
C ARG A 469 4.11 -15.61 -11.33
N HIS A 470 4.71 -14.57 -10.76
CA HIS A 470 4.06 -13.34 -10.33
C HIS A 470 2.81 -13.62 -9.48
N MET A 471 2.93 -14.57 -8.55
CA MET A 471 1.85 -14.82 -7.59
C MET A 471 1.93 -13.85 -6.41
N TRP A 472 3.09 -13.22 -6.17
CA TRP A 472 3.31 -12.25 -5.09
C TRP A 472 3.04 -12.84 -3.70
N THR A 473 3.24 -14.14 -3.57
CA THR A 473 2.97 -14.91 -2.34
C THR A 473 4.24 -15.31 -1.62
N TYR A 474 5.40 -15.16 -2.28
CA TYR A 474 6.72 -15.36 -1.68
C TYR A 474 6.88 -16.75 -1.02
N GLY A 475 6.29 -17.78 -1.64
CA GLY A 475 6.33 -19.16 -1.16
C GLY A 475 5.32 -19.51 -0.06
N VAL A 476 4.49 -18.57 0.39
CA VAL A 476 3.44 -18.84 1.36
C VAL A 476 2.29 -19.60 0.68
N ALA A 477 1.81 -20.70 1.28
CA ALA A 477 0.74 -21.53 0.72
C ALA A 477 -0.65 -20.87 0.83
N VAL A 478 -0.85 -19.74 0.15
CA VAL A 478 -2.09 -18.95 0.19
C VAL A 478 -3.20 -19.69 -0.58
N PRO A 479 -4.29 -20.12 0.08
CA PRO A 479 -5.39 -20.80 -0.60
C PRO A 479 -6.27 -19.84 -1.38
N GLU A 480 -6.49 -18.63 -0.85
CA GLU A 480 -7.36 -17.58 -1.37
C GLU A 480 -6.80 -16.23 -0.92
N CYS A 481 -7.01 -15.17 -1.70
CA CYS A 481 -6.50 -13.85 -1.35
C CYS A 481 -7.17 -13.25 -0.12
N PHE A 482 -6.47 -12.29 0.49
CA PHE A 482 -6.88 -11.55 1.68
C PHE A 482 -8.32 -11.02 1.56
N SER A 483 -8.63 -10.29 0.49
CA SER A 483 -9.93 -9.64 0.27
C SER A 483 -11.06 -10.68 0.19
N TRP A 484 -10.92 -11.73 -0.64
CA TRP A 484 -11.98 -12.73 -0.76
C TRP A 484 -12.19 -13.52 0.53
N ARG A 485 -11.11 -13.81 1.28
CA ARG A 485 -11.18 -14.53 2.55
C ARG A 485 -11.98 -13.75 3.61
N LEU A 486 -11.96 -12.41 3.59
CA LEU A 486 -12.83 -11.55 4.41
C LEU A 486 -14.31 -11.70 4.03
N VAL A 487 -14.63 -11.58 2.73
CA VAL A 487 -16.02 -11.63 2.25
C VAL A 487 -16.65 -13.00 2.50
N ARG A 488 -15.94 -14.08 2.17
CA ARG A 488 -16.45 -15.46 2.26
C ARG A 488 -16.43 -16.05 3.68
N SER A 489 -15.94 -15.30 4.67
CA SER A 489 -15.88 -15.78 6.05
C SER A 489 -17.29 -16.07 6.60
N PRO A 490 -17.56 -17.29 7.10
CA PRO A 490 -18.90 -17.70 7.50
C PRO A 490 -19.36 -17.15 8.86
N ARG A 491 -18.48 -16.52 9.64
CA ARG A 491 -18.77 -16.04 11.01
C ARG A 491 -18.26 -14.62 11.25
N GLY A 492 -18.28 -13.78 10.22
CA GLY A 492 -17.75 -12.42 10.28
C GLY A 492 -17.10 -11.99 8.97
N GLY A 493 -16.00 -11.26 9.11
CA GLY A 493 -15.27 -10.68 7.98
C GLY A 493 -15.96 -9.41 7.50
N SER A 494 -16.15 -9.27 6.20
CA SER A 494 -16.72 -8.08 5.55
C SER A 494 -17.93 -8.44 4.71
N ILE A 495 -18.81 -7.47 4.42
CA ILE A 495 -19.91 -7.67 3.47
C ILE A 495 -19.40 -7.57 2.02
N ALA A 496 -18.43 -6.68 1.82
CA ALA A 496 -17.72 -6.48 0.56
C ALA A 496 -16.31 -5.98 0.85
N THR A 497 -15.41 -6.16 -0.12
CA THR A 497 -14.06 -5.59 -0.10
C THR A 497 -13.75 -4.90 -1.41
N ILE A 498 -13.02 -3.79 -1.36
CA ILE A 498 -12.49 -3.08 -2.53
C ILE A 498 -10.97 -3.00 -2.38
N GLY A 499 -10.22 -3.33 -3.44
CA GLY A 499 -8.75 -3.22 -3.41
C GLY A 499 -8.08 -3.80 -4.66
N ASN A 500 -6.74 -3.81 -4.66
CA ASN A 500 -5.93 -4.06 -5.86
C ASN A 500 -5.73 -5.56 -6.16
N THR A 501 -5.89 -5.94 -7.43
CA THR A 501 -5.49 -7.26 -7.96
C THR A 501 -4.02 -7.32 -8.38
N GLY A 502 -3.34 -6.17 -8.50
CA GLY A 502 -1.93 -5.98 -8.83
C GLY A 502 -1.19 -5.09 -7.82
N LEU A 503 -0.05 -4.51 -8.22
CA LEU A 503 0.73 -3.54 -7.46
C LEU A 503 -0.07 -2.23 -7.27
N GLY A 504 -0.51 -1.96 -6.05
CA GLY A 504 -1.16 -0.70 -5.67
C GLY A 504 -0.12 0.40 -5.50
N TYR A 505 -0.13 1.41 -6.36
CA TYR A 505 0.86 2.49 -6.30
C TYR A 505 0.49 3.56 -5.28
N GLY A 506 1.38 3.82 -4.32
CA GLY A 506 1.30 4.94 -3.40
C GLY A 506 2.16 6.11 -3.87
N MET A 507 1.72 7.33 -3.54
CA MET A 507 2.52 8.54 -3.73
C MET A 507 3.17 8.91 -2.37
N PRO A 508 4.51 9.04 -2.30
CA PRO A 508 5.18 9.35 -1.05
C PRO A 508 5.07 10.85 -0.70
N GLY A 509 5.27 11.16 0.58
CA GLY A 509 5.35 12.53 1.05
C GLY A 509 4.10 13.37 0.78
N LYS A 510 4.29 14.67 0.59
CA LYS A 510 3.22 15.67 0.52
C LYS A 510 2.14 15.45 -0.57
N ASP A 511 2.42 14.67 -1.61
CA ASP A 511 1.50 14.41 -2.71
C ASP A 511 0.64 13.15 -2.49
N LEU A 512 0.76 12.47 -1.33
CA LEU A 512 0.06 11.23 -0.98
C LEU A 512 -1.48 11.26 -1.15
N THR A 513 -2.12 12.43 -1.01
CA THR A 513 -3.58 12.57 -1.18
C THR A 513 -3.98 13.04 -2.58
N THR A 514 -3.06 13.63 -3.35
CA THR A 514 -3.35 14.37 -4.59
C THR A 514 -2.72 13.76 -5.84
N GLY A 515 -1.61 13.03 -5.72
CA GLY A 515 -0.82 12.52 -6.85
C GLY A 515 -1.39 11.28 -7.55
N GLY A 516 -2.55 10.80 -7.13
CA GLY A 516 -3.20 9.61 -7.71
C GLY A 516 -2.90 8.32 -6.94
N GLY A 517 -2.97 7.20 -7.63
CA GLY A 517 -2.73 5.88 -7.10
C GLY A 517 -3.77 5.41 -6.08
N ASP A 518 -3.34 4.45 -5.26
CA ASP A 518 -4.12 3.72 -4.27
C ASP A 518 -4.69 4.65 -3.18
N GLY A 519 -3.89 5.61 -2.72
CA GLY A 519 -4.33 6.63 -1.76
C GLY A 519 -5.47 7.48 -2.31
N TRP A 520 -5.33 8.02 -3.53
CA TRP A 520 -6.34 8.89 -4.12
C TRP A 520 -7.65 8.16 -4.39
N ILE A 521 -7.61 6.98 -5.04
CA ILE A 521 -8.83 6.24 -5.44
C ILE A 521 -9.57 5.70 -4.22
N SER A 522 -8.85 5.28 -3.18
CA SER A 522 -9.46 4.84 -1.93
C SER A 522 -10.13 5.99 -1.18
N ILE A 523 -9.50 7.17 -1.08
CA ILE A 523 -10.12 8.38 -0.52
C ILE A 523 -11.38 8.75 -1.30
N GLU A 524 -11.33 8.65 -2.62
CA GLU A 524 -12.44 9.03 -3.49
C GLU A 524 -13.70 8.20 -3.20
N PHE A 525 -13.59 6.91 -2.90
CA PHE A 525 -14.73 6.09 -2.47
C PHE A 525 -15.46 6.68 -1.25
N PHE A 526 -14.71 7.10 -0.24
CA PHE A 526 -15.29 7.71 0.97
C PHE A 526 -15.90 9.08 0.68
N ARG A 527 -15.34 9.82 -0.28
CA ARG A 527 -15.94 11.07 -0.77
C ARG A 527 -17.26 10.85 -1.48
N GLN A 528 -17.34 9.84 -2.35
CA GLN A 528 -18.58 9.47 -3.05
C GLN A 528 -19.69 9.13 -2.05
N TYR A 529 -19.39 8.28 -1.06
CA TYR A 529 -20.36 7.94 -0.03
C TYR A 529 -20.71 9.13 0.87
N GLY A 530 -19.71 9.74 1.50
CA GLY A 530 -19.91 10.66 2.62
C GLY A 530 -20.24 12.11 2.22
N SER A 531 -19.82 12.54 1.03
CA SER A 531 -20.03 13.91 0.54
C SER A 531 -20.99 13.98 -0.65
N GLU A 532 -20.93 13.02 -1.58
CA GLU A 532 -21.83 12.98 -2.75
C GLU A 532 -23.13 12.19 -2.49
N ASN A 533 -23.26 11.53 -1.32
CA ASN A 533 -24.39 10.69 -0.95
C ASN A 533 -24.64 9.50 -1.90
N GLU A 534 -23.58 8.93 -2.48
CA GLU A 534 -23.67 7.69 -3.24
C GLU A 534 -23.83 6.50 -2.28
N THR A 535 -25.08 6.08 -2.06
CA THR A 535 -25.41 5.03 -1.08
C THR A 535 -25.47 3.63 -1.67
N VAL A 536 -25.34 3.46 -2.98
CA VAL A 536 -25.26 2.14 -3.62
C VAL A 536 -23.80 1.76 -3.87
N LEU A 537 -23.38 0.59 -3.38
CA LEU A 537 -21.96 0.21 -3.33
C LEU A 537 -21.28 0.20 -4.70
N GLY A 538 -21.92 -0.38 -5.72
CA GLY A 538 -21.39 -0.40 -7.09
C GLY A 538 -21.35 0.98 -7.73
N ALA A 539 -22.29 1.86 -7.40
CA ALA A 539 -22.30 3.24 -7.88
C ALA A 539 -21.14 4.04 -7.27
N ALA A 540 -20.97 4.00 -5.95
CA ALA A 540 -19.85 4.66 -5.27
C ALA A 540 -18.48 4.17 -5.78
N HIS A 541 -18.33 2.86 -6.00
CA HIS A 541 -17.10 2.27 -6.58
C HIS A 541 -16.85 2.75 -8.02
N SER A 542 -17.86 2.69 -8.89
CA SER A 542 -17.75 3.08 -10.30
C SER A 542 -17.54 4.58 -10.47
N GLN A 543 -18.17 5.39 -9.62
CA GLN A 543 -18.00 6.84 -9.62
C GLN A 543 -16.61 7.25 -9.11
N ALA A 544 -16.02 6.50 -8.17
CA ALA A 544 -14.63 6.72 -7.77
C ALA A 544 -13.65 6.45 -8.92
N ILE A 545 -13.86 5.37 -9.69
CA ILE A 545 -13.09 5.08 -10.92
C ILE A 545 -13.28 6.20 -11.95
N THR A 546 -14.52 6.58 -12.23
CA THR A 546 -14.84 7.63 -13.21
C THR A 546 -14.20 8.97 -12.83
N SER A 547 -14.28 9.34 -11.56
CA SER A 547 -13.67 10.59 -11.05
C SER A 547 -12.14 10.54 -11.15
N TYR A 548 -11.53 9.37 -10.94
CA TYR A 548 -10.09 9.17 -11.11
C TYR A 548 -9.67 9.41 -12.57
N ILE A 549 -10.38 8.78 -13.51
CA ILE A 549 -10.15 8.91 -14.97
C ILE A 549 -10.27 10.36 -15.42
N GLN A 550 -11.28 11.09 -14.92
CA GLN A 550 -11.50 12.49 -15.26
C GLN A 550 -10.46 13.46 -14.66
N THR A 551 -9.76 13.03 -13.60
CA THR A 551 -8.81 13.88 -12.87
C THR A 551 -7.38 13.73 -13.38
N HIS A 552 -6.98 12.52 -13.77
CA HIS A 552 -5.60 12.20 -14.12
C HIS A 552 -5.44 11.90 -15.61
N ASP A 553 -4.24 12.14 -16.14
CA ASP A 553 -3.90 11.75 -17.50
C ASP A 553 -3.68 10.23 -17.56
N MET A 554 -4.65 9.50 -18.12
CA MET A 554 -4.52 8.04 -18.27
C MET A 554 -3.35 7.64 -19.17
N SER A 555 -2.80 8.56 -19.99
CA SER A 555 -1.62 8.36 -20.83
C SER A 555 -0.28 8.48 -20.11
N ASP A 556 -0.27 8.98 -18.87
CA ASP A 556 0.94 9.03 -18.03
C ASP A 556 1.29 7.64 -17.49
N PHE A 557 2.06 6.92 -18.30
CA PHE A 557 2.50 5.57 -18.01
C PHE A 557 3.40 5.49 -16.78
N GLU A 558 4.26 6.49 -16.56
CA GLU A 558 5.20 6.51 -15.42
C GLU A 558 4.46 6.68 -14.08
N ALA A 559 3.31 7.37 -14.09
CA ALA A 559 2.45 7.55 -12.93
C ALA A 559 1.56 6.34 -12.62
N GLY A 560 1.38 5.40 -13.56
CA GLY A 560 0.62 4.16 -13.33
C GLY A 560 -0.89 4.37 -13.15
N HIS A 561 -1.44 5.45 -13.70
CA HIS A 561 -2.85 5.81 -13.52
C HIS A 561 -3.82 4.80 -14.14
N ALA A 562 -3.58 4.37 -15.39
CA ALA A 562 -4.41 3.36 -16.05
C ALA A 562 -4.44 2.04 -15.26
N LYS A 563 -3.30 1.58 -14.75
CA LYS A 563 -3.25 0.38 -13.91
C LYS A 563 -4.07 0.53 -12.63
N THR A 564 -4.02 1.70 -12.01
CA THR A 564 -4.74 1.99 -10.75
C THR A 564 -6.23 1.65 -10.90
N VAL A 565 -6.87 2.12 -11.97
CA VAL A 565 -8.30 1.84 -12.19
C VAL A 565 -8.55 0.41 -12.67
N GLN A 566 -7.68 -0.14 -13.53
CA GLN A 566 -7.85 -1.48 -14.09
C GLN A 566 -7.80 -2.58 -13.01
N GLN A 567 -7.02 -2.41 -11.95
CA GLN A 567 -6.82 -3.44 -10.92
C GLN A 567 -7.73 -3.30 -9.68
N TRP A 568 -8.48 -2.21 -9.55
CA TRP A 568 -9.20 -1.86 -8.33
C TRP A 568 -10.61 -2.45 -8.33
N VAL A 569 -10.74 -3.68 -7.80
CA VAL A 569 -11.94 -4.51 -7.94
C VAL A 569 -12.87 -4.45 -6.73
N LEU A 570 -14.18 -4.47 -6.98
CA LEU A 570 -15.22 -4.73 -5.98
C LEU A 570 -15.51 -6.24 -5.85
N LEU A 571 -15.10 -6.84 -4.73
CA LEU A 571 -15.55 -8.18 -4.35
C LEU A 571 -16.76 -8.05 -3.42
N GLY A 572 -17.96 -8.09 -4.00
CA GLY A 572 -19.22 -7.86 -3.31
C GLY A 572 -20.38 -7.76 -4.30
N ASP A 573 -21.58 -7.53 -3.78
CA ASP A 573 -22.77 -7.24 -4.58
C ASP A 573 -22.77 -5.76 -4.99
N PRO A 574 -22.73 -5.41 -6.29
CA PRO A 574 -22.72 -4.02 -6.72
C PRO A 574 -24.06 -3.31 -6.49
N SER A 575 -25.15 -4.04 -6.30
CA SER A 575 -26.48 -3.49 -6.01
C SER A 575 -26.74 -3.24 -4.52
N LEU A 576 -25.77 -3.60 -3.66
CA LEU A 576 -25.91 -3.48 -2.22
C LEU A 576 -26.13 -2.02 -1.80
N MET A 577 -27.24 -1.78 -1.10
CA MET A 577 -27.47 -0.52 -0.40
C MET A 577 -26.57 -0.45 0.84
N ILE A 578 -25.72 0.56 0.92
CA ILE A 578 -24.81 0.76 2.04
C ILE A 578 -25.64 1.14 3.28
N GLY A 579 -25.62 0.28 4.31
CA GLY A 579 -26.51 0.39 5.47
C GLY A 579 -27.82 -0.43 5.35
N GLY A 580 -28.05 -1.13 4.24
CA GLY A 580 -29.27 -1.90 4.00
C GLY A 580 -30.46 -1.03 3.59
N TYR A 581 -31.60 -1.68 3.29
CA TYR A 581 -32.82 -1.03 2.82
C TYR A 581 -33.77 -0.59 3.95
#